data_AF-A0A815CCX9-F1
#
_entry.id   AF-A0A815CCX9-F1
#
_cell.length_a   1.000
_cell.length_b   1.000
_cell.length_c   1.000
_cell.angle_alpha   90.00
_cell.angle_beta   90.00
_cell.angle_gamma   90.00
#
_symmetry.space_group_name_H-M   'P 1'
#
loop_
_entity.id
_entity.type
_entity.pdbx_description
1 polymer ?
#
loop_
_entity_poly.entity_id
_entity_poly.type
_entity_poly.pdbx_seq_one_letter_code
_entity_poly.pdbx_strand_id
1 'polypeptide(L)'
;MFQIGEEPVVDQIIVDDFNGDRYLDIGFGKTGQTINLLIGDGRGDFTLQTTFPIRFSGAFAWTGVGDFNGDGFVDIINVDLNSTSQDVFLNLCK
;
A
#
# COMPACT_ATOMS: atom_id res chain seq x y z
N MET A 1 -8.32 12.44 22.66
CA MET A 1 -7.43 13.58 22.33
C MET A 1 -6.34 13.01 21.43
N PHE A 2 -6.41 13.27 20.13
CA PHE A 2 -5.41 12.82 19.17
C PHE A 2 -4.32 13.88 19.10
N GLN A 3 -3.08 13.48 19.33
CA GLN A 3 -1.93 14.36 19.36
C GLN A 3 -1.46 14.57 17.91
N ILE A 4 -1.57 15.79 17.38
CA ILE A 4 -1.02 16.16 16.07
C ILE A 4 0.48 16.41 16.21
N GLY A 5 1.27 15.34 16.25
CA GLY A 5 2.72 15.38 16.10
C GLY A 5 3.06 14.97 14.68
N GLU A 6 3.49 15.94 13.86
CA GLU A 6 3.71 15.83 12.40
C GLU A 6 2.44 15.33 11.67
N GLU A 7 1.86 16.14 10.78
CA GLU A 7 0.83 15.64 9.87
C GLU A 7 1.37 14.35 9.23
N PRO A 8 0.71 13.18 9.36
CA PRO A 8 1.12 12.02 8.60
C PRO A 8 0.93 12.42 7.14
N VAL A 9 2.05 12.73 6.47
CA VAL A 9 2.03 13.08 5.05
C VAL A 9 1.74 11.79 4.31
N VAL A 10 0.45 11.50 4.19
CA VAL A 10 -0.09 10.45 3.33
C VAL A 10 -0.29 11.10 1.98
N ASP A 11 0.56 10.75 1.02
CA ASP A 11 0.45 11.20 -0.37
C ASP A 11 -0.04 10.09 -1.30
N GLN A 12 -0.30 8.91 -0.74
CA GLN A 12 -0.72 7.73 -1.48
C GLN A 12 -1.82 6.95 -0.76
N ILE A 13 -2.87 6.61 -1.51
CA ILE A 13 -3.95 5.70 -1.10
C ILE A 13 -4.26 4.71 -2.23
N ILE A 14 -4.47 3.45 -1.86
CA ILE A 14 -4.88 2.35 -2.73
C ILE A 14 -6.01 1.56 -2.04
N VAL A 15 -6.92 1.00 -2.82
CA VAL A 15 -8.09 0.27 -2.32
C VAL A 15 -8.28 -0.98 -3.15
N ASP A 16 -8.30 -2.15 -2.50
CA ASP A 16 -8.55 -3.45 -3.12
C ASP A 16 -8.86 -4.51 -2.02
N ASP A 17 -9.15 -5.75 -2.40
CA ASP A 17 -9.29 -6.91 -1.49
C ASP A 17 -7.90 -7.53 -1.23
N PHE A 18 -7.13 -6.93 -0.31
CA PHE A 18 -5.74 -7.32 -0.08
C PHE A 18 -5.64 -8.65 0.69
N ASN A 19 -6.60 -8.98 1.54
CA ASN A 19 -6.59 -10.22 2.32
C ASN A 19 -7.39 -11.39 1.72
N GLY A 20 -8.13 -11.17 0.63
CA GLY A 20 -8.91 -12.18 -0.08
C GLY A 20 -10.26 -12.53 0.57
N ASP A 21 -10.78 -11.69 1.46
CA ASP A 21 -12.04 -11.91 2.16
C ASP A 21 -13.29 -11.36 1.44
N ARG A 22 -13.08 -10.70 0.29
CA ARG A 22 -14.08 -10.04 -0.56
C ARG A 22 -14.63 -8.73 -0.02
N TYR A 23 -13.97 -8.14 0.97
CA TYR A 23 -14.23 -6.78 1.41
C TYR A 23 -13.11 -5.86 0.93
N LEU A 24 -13.43 -4.57 0.84
CA LEU A 24 -12.44 -3.58 0.45
C LEU A 24 -11.56 -3.22 1.63
N ASP A 25 -10.27 -3.34 1.42
CA ASP A 25 -9.20 -2.94 2.32
C ASP A 25 -8.58 -1.61 1.83
N ILE A 26 -7.79 -0.97 2.69
CA ILE A 26 -7.13 0.31 2.36
C ILE A 26 -5.63 0.20 2.61
N GLY A 27 -4.84 0.38 1.56
CA GLY A 27 -3.42 0.67 1.65
C GLY A 27 -3.19 2.18 1.66
N PHE A 28 -2.43 2.70 2.62
CA PHE A 28 -2.13 4.14 2.69
C PHE A 28 -0.74 4.40 3.23
N GLY A 29 -0.09 5.46 2.76
CA GLY A 29 1.19 5.85 3.32
C GLY A 29 1.89 6.92 2.52
N LYS A 30 3.21 6.90 2.62
CA LYS A 30 4.08 7.90 2.01
C LYS A 30 4.94 7.28 0.95
N THR A 31 4.85 7.86 -0.24
CA THR A 31 5.73 7.64 -1.38
C THR A 31 7.17 7.66 -0.89
N GLY A 32 7.86 6.53 -0.98
CA GLY A 32 9.29 6.38 -0.68
C GLY A 32 9.55 5.63 0.60
N GLN A 33 8.53 5.44 1.42
CA GLN A 33 8.73 5.19 2.84
C GLN A 33 7.93 4.00 3.33
N THR A 34 6.60 4.08 3.29
CA THR A 34 5.74 3.07 3.92
C THR A 34 4.40 2.94 3.22
N ILE A 35 3.85 1.73 3.25
CA ILE A 35 2.42 1.45 3.04
C ILE A 35 1.89 0.76 4.28
N ASN A 36 0.86 1.32 4.88
CA ASN A 36 0.08 0.73 5.97
C ASN A 36 -1.16 0.07 5.37
N LEU A 37 -1.54 -1.09 5.90
CA LEU A 37 -2.72 -1.84 5.44
C LEU A 37 -3.80 -1.85 6.53
N LEU A 38 -4.97 -1.31 6.19
CA LEU A 38 -6.20 -1.41 6.95
C LEU A 38 -7.10 -2.48 6.32
N ILE A 39 -7.51 -3.46 7.13
CA ILE A 39 -8.45 -4.49 6.71
C ILE A 39 -9.87 -4.07 7.00
N GLY A 40 -10.71 -4.07 5.97
CA GLY A 40 -12.12 -3.75 6.05
C GLY A 40 -12.95 -4.98 6.46
N ASP A 41 -14.01 -4.76 7.24
CA ASP A 41 -14.92 -5.83 7.66
C ASP A 41 -16.19 -5.95 6.79
N GLY A 42 -16.25 -5.16 5.70
CA GLY A 42 -17.42 -5.04 4.83
C GLY A 42 -18.59 -4.22 5.40
N ARG A 43 -18.48 -3.72 6.63
CA ARG A 43 -19.48 -2.90 7.33
C ARG A 43 -19.03 -1.45 7.51
N GLY A 44 -17.81 -1.15 7.09
CA GLY A 44 -17.20 0.17 7.16
C GLY A 44 -16.26 0.35 8.34
N ASP A 45 -16.02 -0.71 9.13
CA ASP A 45 -14.98 -0.72 10.15
C ASP A 45 -13.66 -1.21 9.55
N PHE A 46 -12.55 -0.69 10.09
CA PHE A 46 -11.20 -0.95 9.59
C PHE A 46 -10.23 -1.26 10.73
N THR A 47 -9.39 -2.28 10.55
CA THR A 47 -8.34 -2.65 11.50
C THR A 47 -6.97 -2.52 10.88
N LEU A 48 -6.04 -1.80 11.53
CA LEU A 48 -4.64 -1.74 11.10
C LEU A 48 -4.00 -3.11 11.29
N GLN A 49 -3.64 -3.77 10.18
CA GLN A 49 -3.03 -5.09 10.20
C GLN A 49 -1.51 -5.00 10.21
N THR A 50 -0.92 -4.22 9.30
CA THR A 50 0.53 -4.21 9.12
C THR A 50 1.04 -2.95 8.43
N THR A 51 2.34 -2.71 8.56
CA THR A 51 3.05 -1.61 7.91
C THR A 51 4.23 -2.19 7.13
N PHE A 52 4.23 -1.97 5.82
CA PHE A 52 5.27 -2.39 4.92
C PHE A 52 6.26 -1.25 4.68
N PRO A 53 7.54 -1.41 5.06
CA PRO A 53 8.56 -0.43 4.70
C PRO A 53 8.85 -0.56 3.20
N ILE A 54 8.73 0.55 2.49
CA ILE A 54 9.23 0.65 1.12
C ILE A 54 10.59 1.33 1.19
N ARG A 55 11.58 0.76 0.49
CA ARG A 55 12.92 1.33 0.42
C ARG A 55 13.19 1.75 -1.02
N PHE A 56 12.80 2.97 -1.38
CA PHE A 56 13.25 3.59 -2.62
C PHE A 56 13.80 4.99 -2.38
N SER A 57 14.69 5.43 -3.26
CA SER A 57 15.37 6.72 -3.17
C SER A 57 14.68 7.83 -3.99
N GLY A 58 13.77 7.47 -4.89
CA GLY A 58 12.98 8.40 -5.69
C GLY A 58 11.96 9.19 -4.87
N ALA A 59 11.78 10.46 -5.21
CA ALA A 59 10.73 11.32 -4.65
C ALA A 59 9.38 11.19 -5.39
N PHE A 60 9.36 10.45 -6.51
CA PHE A 60 8.18 10.26 -7.36
C PHE A 60 8.01 8.77 -7.63
N ALA A 61 6.95 8.18 -7.08
CA ALA A 61 6.53 6.86 -7.48
C ALA A 61 5.07 6.85 -7.94
N TRP A 62 4.78 5.99 -8.90
CA TRP A 62 3.42 5.56 -9.18
C TRP A 62 3.18 4.21 -8.54
N THR A 63 1.96 4.02 -8.03
CA THR A 63 1.55 2.73 -7.50
C THR A 63 0.39 2.17 -8.31
N GLY A 64 0.52 0.91 -8.68
CA GLY A 64 -0.54 0.09 -9.26
C GLY A 64 -0.89 -1.06 -8.34
N VAL A 65 -2.14 -1.52 -8.42
CA VAL A 65 -2.65 -2.70 -7.71
C VAL A 65 -3.31 -3.65 -8.70
N GLY A 66 -3.20 -4.95 -8.44
CA GLY A 66 -3.83 -6.00 -9.22
C GLY A 66 -3.09 -7.34 -9.08
N ASP A 67 -3.67 -8.43 -9.56
CA ASP A 67 -2.99 -9.73 -9.64
C ASP A 67 -2.03 -9.72 -10.86
N PHE A 68 -0.76 -9.37 -10.62
CA PHE A 68 0.24 -9.24 -11.68
C PHE A 68 1.02 -10.54 -11.88
N ASN A 69 1.05 -11.42 -10.89
CA ASN A 69 1.81 -12.66 -10.92
C ASN A 69 0.95 -13.92 -11.20
N GLY A 70 -0.38 -13.81 -11.11
CA GLY A 70 -1.35 -14.87 -11.39
C GLY A 70 -1.63 -15.82 -10.23
N ASP A 71 -1.29 -15.46 -8.99
CA ASP A 71 -1.51 -16.30 -7.79
C ASP A 71 -2.90 -16.12 -7.15
N GLY A 72 -3.69 -15.18 -7.67
CA GLY A 72 -5.03 -14.88 -7.18
C GLY A 72 -5.07 -13.96 -5.97
N PHE A 73 -3.93 -13.38 -5.54
CA PHE A 73 -3.86 -12.34 -4.54
C PHE A 73 -3.56 -10.98 -5.18
N VAL A 74 -3.96 -9.89 -4.51
CA VAL A 74 -3.65 -8.54 -5.00
C VAL A 74 -2.17 -8.24 -4.77
N ASP A 75 -1.44 -7.98 -5.84
CA ASP A 75 -0.09 -7.45 -5.80
C ASP A 75 -0.11 -5.91 -5.77
N ILE A 76 0.92 -5.32 -5.16
CA ILE A 76 1.17 -3.86 -5.17
C ILE A 76 2.49 -3.59 -5.88
N ILE A 77 2.45 -2.88 -7.00
CA ILE A 77 3.64 -2.45 -7.74
C ILE A 77 3.91 -0.98 -7.47
N ASN A 78 5.16 -0.65 -7.12
CA ASN A 78 5.66 0.72 -7.08
C ASN A 78 6.62 0.93 -8.25
N VAL A 79 6.57 2.08 -8.91
CA VAL A 79 7.48 2.43 -10.01
C VAL A 79 8.14 3.76 -9.70
N ASP A 80 9.46 3.77 -9.55
CA ASP A 80 10.25 5.01 -9.46
C ASP A 80 10.40 5.63 -10.85
N LEU A 81 9.94 6.88 -11.00
CA LEU A 81 9.98 7.61 -12.27
C LEU A 81 11.32 8.32 -12.53
N ASN A 82 12.18 8.43 -11.51
CA ASN A 82 13.46 9.15 -11.58
C ASN A 82 14.66 8.23 -11.69
N SER A 83 14.50 6.93 -11.43
CA SER A 83 15.59 5.96 -11.56
C SER A 83 15.44 5.14 -12.84
N THR A 84 16.55 4.69 -13.40
CA THR A 84 16.57 3.69 -14.49
C THR A 84 16.20 2.28 -13.98
N SER A 85 15.92 2.12 -12.68
CA SER A 85 15.51 0.88 -12.05
C SER A 85 14.00 0.91 -11.78
N GLN A 86 13.26 0.05 -12.48
CA GLN A 86 11.88 -0.25 -12.12
C GLN A 86 11.91 -1.26 -10.97
N ASP A 87 12.01 -0.76 -9.73
CA ASP A 87 11.98 -1.62 -8.55
C ASP A 87 10.55 -2.12 -8.30
N VAL A 88 10.23 -3.30 -8.85
CA VAL A 88 8.96 -3.98 -8.64
C VAL A 88 9.00 -4.69 -7.29
N PHE A 89 8.25 -4.17 -6.32
CA PHE A 89 7.89 -4.96 -5.14
C PHE A 89 6.73 -5.89 -5.55
N LEU A 90 6.87 -7.18 -5.28
CA LEU A 90 5.84 -8.18 -5.46
C LEU A 90 5.49 -8.74 -4.09
N ASN A 91 4.20 -8.89 -3.84
CA ASN A 91 3.59 -9.62 -2.74
C ASN A 91 3.91 -9.18 -1.30
N LEU A 92 2.89 -8.65 -0.61
CA LEU A 92 2.82 -8.65 0.85
C LEU A 92 1.39 -8.90 1.37
N CYS A 93 0.69 -9.90 0.86
CA CYS A 93 -0.44 -10.49 1.61
C CYS A 93 -0.36 -12.02 1.57
N LYS A 94 0.25 -12.57 2.62
CA LYS A 94 -0.09 -13.86 3.22
C LYS A 94 -0.36 -13.64 4.69
#